data_AF-A0A6V7J7Y5-F1
#
_entry.id   AF-A0A6V7J7Y5-F1
#
_cell.length_a   1.000
_cell.length_b   1.000
_cell.length_c   1.000
_cell.angle_alpha   90.00
_cell.angle_beta   90.00
_cell.angle_gamma   90.00
#
_symmetry.space_group_name_H-M   'P 1'
#
loop_
_entity.id
_entity.type
_entity.pdbx_description
1 polymer ?
#
loop_
_entity_poly.entity_id
_entity_poly.type
_entity_poly.pdbx_seq_one_letter_code
_entity_poly.pdbx_strand_id
1 'polypeptide(L)' 'IICVCWITGTLVGFLPLLGWNAGFKKTDEKCIFVEVMDYNYLVFLYFATIIFPAFLIAAFYAHIYRVVIQQ' A
#
# COMPACT_ATOMS: atom_id res chain seq x y z
N ILE A 1 -16.91 5.85 -5.73
CA ILE A 1 -15.96 5.45 -4.65
C ILE A 1 -15.24 4.15 -5.02
N ILE A 2 -15.95 3.03 -5.18
CA ILE A 2 -15.35 1.72 -5.51
C ILE A 2 -14.46 1.76 -6.77
N CYS A 3 -14.96 2.34 -7.88
CA CYS A 3 -14.17 2.42 -9.11
C CYS A 3 -12.89 3.25 -8.94
N VAL A 4 -12.93 4.31 -8.11
CA VAL A 4 -11.74 5.13 -7.81
C VAL A 4 -10.73 4.31 -7.02
N CYS A 5 -11.16 3.55 -6.00
CA CYS A 5 -10.27 2.67 -5.23
C CYS A 5 -9.62 1.59 -6.11
N TRP A 6 -10.34 1.04 -7.08
CA TRP A 6 -9.78 0.11 -8.06
C TRP A 6 -8.72 0.78 -8.92
N ILE A 7 -9.03 1.93 -9.51
CA ILE A 7 -8.09 2.66 -10.36
C ILE A 7 -6.84 3.05 -9.57
N THR A 8 -6.98 3.63 -8.38
CA THR A 8 -5.83 4.02 -7.56
C THR A 8 -5.03 2.80 -7.09
N GLY A 9 -5.70 1.71 -6.69
CA GLY A 9 -5.05 0.46 -6.32
C GLY A 9 -4.26 -0.16 -7.47
N THR A 10 -4.81 -0.17 -8.68
CA THR A 10 -4.10 -0.63 -9.88
C THR A 10 -2.92 0.27 -10.21
N LEU A 11 -3.10 1.59 -10.21
CA LEU A 11 -2.03 2.54 -10.50
C LEU A 11 -0.86 2.34 -9.52
N VAL A 12 -1.15 2.31 -8.21
CA VAL A 12 -0.15 2.11 -7.18
C VAL A 12 0.52 0.75 -7.34
N GLY A 13 -0.26 -0.34 -7.47
CA GLY A 13 0.30 -1.69 -7.59
C GLY A 13 1.16 -1.93 -8.83
N PHE A 14 0.91 -1.20 -9.92
CA PHE A 14 1.68 -1.31 -11.17
C PHE A 14 2.85 -0.33 -11.26
N LEU A 15 3.03 0.58 -10.29
CA LEU A 15 4.18 1.52 -10.25
C LEU A 15 5.56 0.83 -10.42
N PRO A 16 5.83 -0.36 -9.84
CA PRO A 16 7.11 -1.04 -10.05
C PRO A 16 7.37 -1.39 -11.52
N LEU A 17 6.31 -1.72 -12.28
CA LEU A 17 6.40 -2.00 -13.71
C LEU A 17 6.69 -0.76 -14.54
N LEU A 18 6.37 0.43 -14.03
CA LEU A 18 6.66 1.72 -14.66
C LEU A 18 8.08 2.24 -14.35
N GLY A 19 8.90 1.45 -13.64
CA GLY A 19 10.32 1.74 -13.42
C GLY A 19 10.74 1.81 -11.96
N TRP A 20 9.80 1.75 -11.01
CA TRP A 20 10.13 1.75 -9.57
C TRP A 20 10.42 0.34 -9.03
N ASN A 21 11.38 -0.34 -9.65
CA ASN A 21 11.83 -1.68 -9.26
C ASN A 21 13.36 -1.69 -9.09
N ALA A 22 13.90 -2.69 -8.40
CA ALA A 22 15.34 -2.82 -8.15
C ALA A 22 16.13 -3.38 -9.35
N GLY A 23 15.44 -3.68 -10.46
CA GLY A 23 15.99 -4.32 -11.65
C GLY A 23 16.16 -5.83 -11.49
N PHE A 24 16.33 -6.52 -12.62
CA PHE A 24 16.60 -7.96 -12.64
C PHE A 24 18.11 -8.20 -12.65
N LYS A 25 18.64 -8.87 -11.61
CA LYS A 25 20.02 -9.38 -11.62
C LYS A 25 20.03 -10.75 -12.28
N LYS A 26 20.64 -10.85 -13.46
CA LYS A 26 20.73 -12.10 -14.27
C LYS A 26 21.52 -13.26 -13.63
N THR A 27 22.00 -13.09 -12.39
CA THR A 27 22.99 -14.00 -11.80
C THR A 27 22.37 -15.28 -11.23
N ASP A 28 21.08 -15.27 -10.89
CA ASP A 28 20.34 -16.43 -10.41
C ASP A 28 19.01 -16.53 -11.18
N GLU A 29 18.70 -17.69 -11.76
CA GLU A 29 17.45 -17.95 -12.51
C GLU A 29 16.18 -17.96 -11.64
N LYS A 30 16.27 -17.45 -10.41
CA LYS A 30 15.18 -17.46 -9.42
C LYS A 30 14.46 -16.11 -9.43
N CYS A 31 13.13 -16.15 -9.47
CA CYS A 31 12.31 -14.96 -9.29
C CYS A 31 12.04 -14.76 -7.79
N ILE A 32 12.88 -13.96 -7.14
CA ILE A 32 12.76 -13.66 -5.72
C ILE A 32 12.21 -12.25 -5.55
N PHE A 33 11.04 -12.13 -4.90
CA PHE A 33 10.32 -10.85 -4.74
C PHE A 33 11.21 -9.72 -4.20
N VAL A 34 11.98 -9.98 -3.14
CA VAL A 34 12.83 -8.97 -2.50
C VAL A 34 14.04 -8.54 -3.35
N GLU A 35 14.36 -9.28 -4.41
CA GLU A 35 15.45 -8.93 -5.33
C GLU A 35 14.99 -8.04 -6.47
N VAL A 36 13.75 -8.21 -6.93
CA VAL A 36 13.15 -7.38 -8.00
C VAL A 36 12.42 -6.15 -7.47
N MET A 37 11.85 -6.22 -6.27
CA MET A 37 11.12 -5.10 -5.67
C MET A 37 12.06 -4.14 -4.95
N ASP A 38 11.87 -2.84 -5.16
CA ASP A 38 12.61 -1.81 -4.45
C ASP A 38 12.11 -1.66 -3.00
N TYR A 39 13.02 -1.67 -2.03
CA TYR A 39 12.65 -1.55 -0.62
C TYR A 39 12.04 -0.19 -0.27
N ASN A 40 12.45 0.91 -0.91
CA ASN A 40 11.84 2.23 -0.66
C ASN A 40 10.39 2.24 -1.15
N TYR A 41 10.10 1.60 -2.28
CA TYR A 41 8.73 1.39 -2.75
C TYR A 41 7.89 0.58 -1.76
N LEU A 42 8.42 -0.52 -1.22
CA LEU A 42 7.71 -1.33 -0.23
C LEU A 42 7.42 -0.55 1.07
N VAL A 43 8.38 0.25 1.53
CA VAL A 43 8.20 1.14 2.68
C VAL A 43 7.14 2.21 2.40
N PHE A 44 7.17 2.82 1.21
CA PHE A 44 6.13 3.75 0.76
C PHE A 44 4.73 3.11 0.80
N LEU A 45 4.59 1.90 0.23
CA LEU A 45 3.33 1.15 0.27
C LEU A 45 2.85 0.92 1.71
N TYR A 46 3.75 0.50 2.59
CA TYR A 46 3.42 0.22 3.98
C TYR A 46 2.84 1.47 4.67
N PHE A 47 3.52 2.61 4.56
CA PHE A 47 3.04 3.83 5.20
C PHE A 47 1.77 4.37 4.55
N ALA A 48 1.73 4.45 3.22
CA ALA A 48 0.66 5.10 2.49
C ALA A 48 -0.65 4.28 2.43
N THR A 49 -0.54 2.95 2.32
CA THR A 49 -1.70 2.07 2.06
C THR A 49 -2.11 1.22 3.26
N ILE A 50 -1.24 1.06 4.27
CA ILE A 50 -1.55 0.27 5.46
C ILE A 50 -1.65 1.17 6.68
N ILE A 51 -0.55 1.85 7.06
CA ILE A 51 -0.50 2.62 8.30
C ILE A 51 -1.45 3.81 8.28
N PHE A 52 -1.39 4.64 7.24
CA PHE A 52 -2.24 5.84 7.16
C PHE A 52 -3.74 5.48 7.16
N PRO A 53 -4.24 4.53 6.33
CA PRO A 53 -5.63 4.11 6.40
C PRO A 53 -6.01 3.49 7.74
N ALA A 54 -5.13 2.72 8.39
CA ALA A 54 -5.40 2.14 9.70
C ALA A 54 -5.63 3.22 10.77
N PHE A 55 -4.81 4.28 10.78
CA PHE A 55 -5.02 5.41 11.70
C PHE A 55 -6.32 6.16 11.41
N LEU A 56 -6.65 6.39 10.14
CA LEU A 56 -7.92 7.02 9.76
C LEU A 56 -9.12 6.20 10.22
N ILE A 57 -9.09 4.88 9.98
CA ILE A 57 -10.13 3.96 10.43
C ILE A 57 -10.23 4.01 11.95
N ALA A 58 -9.12 3.90 12.69
CA ALA A 58 -9.13 3.97 14.15
C ALA A 58 -9.74 5.27 14.68
N ALA A 59 -9.39 6.42 14.08
CA ALA A 59 -9.96 7.71 14.45
C ALA A 59 -11.47 7.78 14.18
N PHE A 60 -11.93 7.31 13.02
CA PHE A 60 -13.36 7.27 12.70
C PHE A 60 -14.12 6.33 13.63
N TYR A 61 -13.59 5.14 13.92
CA TYR A 61 -14.22 4.21 14.85
C TYR A 61 -14.26 4.75 16.28
N ALA A 62 -13.21 5.44 16.74
CA ALA A 62 -13.21 6.12 18.03
C ALA A 62 -14.29 7.21 18.08
N HIS A 63 -14.45 7.99 17.01
CA HIS A 63 -15.51 9.00 16.92
C HIS A 63 -16.90 8.37 16.96
N ILE A 64 -17.13 7.33 16.15
CA ILE A 64 -18.40 6.59 16.12
C ILE A 64 -18.72 6.04 17.51
N TYR A 65 -17.77 5.40 18.18
CA TYR A 65 -17.97 4.88 19.53
C TYR A 65 -18.38 5.96 20.53
N ARG A 66 -17.72 7.13 20.48
CA ARG A 66 -18.06 8.28 21.35
C ARG A 66 -19.45 8.83 21.08
N VAL A 67 -19.87 8.89 19.81
CA VAL A 67 -21.23 9.35 19.46
C VAL A 67 -22.27 8.32 19.92
N VAL A 68 -22.02 7.02 19.68
CA VAL A 68 -22.94 5.94 20.03
C VAL A 68 -23.14 5.80 21.54
N ILE A 69 -22.10 6.01 22.36
CA ILE A 69 -22.25 5.92 23.83
C ILE A 69 -22.96 7.14 24.44
N GLN A 70 -23.02 8.27 23.72
CA GLN A 70 -23.73 9.49 24.14
C GLN A 70 -25.19 9.53 23.65
N GLN A 71 -25.57 8.58 22.79
CA GLN A 71 -26.94 8.32 22.37
C GLN A 71 -27.64 7.42 23.39
#